data_AF-A0A1D8AW05-F1
#
_entry.id   AF-A0A1D8AW05-F1
#
_cell.length_a   1.000
_cell.length_b   1.000
_cell.length_c   1.000
_cell.angle_alpha   90.00
_cell.angle_beta   90.00
_cell.angle_gamma   90.00
#
_symmetry.space_group_name_H-M   'P 1'
#
loop_
_entity.id
_entity.type
_entity.pdbx_description
1 polymer ?
#
loop_
_entity_poly.entity_id
_entity_poly.type
_entity_poly.pdbx_seq_one_letter_code
_entity_poly.pdbx_strand_id
1 'polypeptide(L)'
;MKPARGFLHIFDSLTDRILCVAGAVLFAQGPEFMQQYLQRLGGHLDEARRQLAVFQKTAGQAGLSLDQFIRQTGTNADPAVARLGGVMTDAADRVTSLQAAHDALLHSALWERPIIFLRHLDVGIARATGSVYQPAVPTTVEGLIYALVGMLCFLALYHFGLKNLLRVFRRPAGPRPAAA
;
A
#
# COMPACT_ATOMS: atom_id res chain seq x y z
N MET A 1 6.44 53.42 -3.19
CA MET A 1 7.10 52.11 -2.91
C MET A 1 6.16 51.23 -2.08
N LYS A 2 5.24 50.49 -2.72
CA LYS A 2 4.36 49.47 -2.11
C LYS A 2 4.23 48.11 -2.88
N PRO A 3 5.04 47.76 -3.91
CA PRO A 3 4.84 46.50 -4.63
C PRO A 3 5.31 45.26 -3.83
N ALA A 4 6.25 45.42 -2.90
CA ALA A 4 6.88 44.30 -2.19
C ALA A 4 5.91 43.52 -1.27
N ARG A 5 4.88 44.17 -0.71
CA ARG A 5 3.95 43.52 0.22
C ARG A 5 2.95 42.60 -0.49
N GLY A 6 2.48 42.99 -1.67
CA GLY A 6 1.60 42.17 -2.50
C GLY A 6 2.30 40.93 -3.05
N PHE A 7 3.55 41.07 -3.48
CA PHE A 7 4.37 39.96 -3.96
C PHE A 7 4.60 38.87 -2.89
N LEU A 8 4.86 39.28 -1.65
CA LEU A 8 5.03 38.36 -0.52
C LEU A 8 3.75 37.57 -0.18
N HIS A 9 2.56 38.19 -0.26
CA HIS A 9 1.29 37.50 -0.02
C HIS A 9 0.94 36.49 -1.12
N ILE A 10 1.26 36.80 -2.37
CA ILE A 10 1.08 35.88 -3.50
C ILE A 10 2.01 34.66 -3.32
N PHE A 11 3.26 34.88 -2.93
CA PHE A 11 4.22 33.81 -2.69
C PHE A 11 3.81 32.90 -1.51
N ASP A 12 3.34 33.49 -0.42
CA ASP A 12 2.82 32.75 0.74
C ASP A 12 1.59 31.91 0.36
N SER A 13 0.63 32.48 -0.39
CA SER A 13 -0.56 31.76 -0.84
C SER A 13 -0.23 30.63 -1.81
N LEU A 14 0.74 30.83 -2.70
CA LEU A 14 1.20 29.80 -3.62
C LEU A 14 1.87 28.65 -2.86
N THR A 15 2.70 28.97 -1.86
CA THR A 15 3.39 27.99 -1.01
C THR A 15 2.38 27.14 -0.25
N ASP A 16 1.36 27.75 0.37
CA ASP A 16 0.29 27.03 1.07
C ASP A 16 -0.44 26.06 0.12
N ARG A 17 -0.78 26.49 -1.11
CA ARG A 17 -1.45 25.64 -2.11
C ARG A 17 -0.57 24.46 -2.55
N ILE A 18 0.72 24.70 -2.79
CA ILE A 18 1.67 23.65 -3.16
C ILE A 18 1.79 22.62 -2.04
N LEU A 19 1.91 23.07 -0.79
CA LEU A 19 1.99 22.19 0.38
C LEU A 19 0.72 21.39 0.58
N CYS A 20 -0.46 21.98 0.35
CA CYS A 20 -1.73 21.26 0.40
C CYS A 20 -1.75 20.12 -0.61
N VAL A 21 -1.47 20.41 -1.88
CA VAL A 21 -1.50 19.41 -2.96
C VAL A 21 -0.42 18.35 -2.74
N ALA A 22 0.79 18.75 -2.37
CA ALA A 22 1.88 17.82 -2.10
C ALA A 22 1.56 16.88 -0.94
N GLY A 23 1.07 17.42 0.19
CA GLY A 23 0.67 16.62 1.35
C GLY A 23 -0.45 15.64 1.01
N ALA A 24 -1.46 16.09 0.28
CA ALA A 24 -2.57 15.26 -0.17
C ALA A 24 -2.11 14.11 -1.08
N VAL A 25 -1.33 14.43 -2.12
CA VAL A 25 -0.83 13.43 -3.08
C VAL A 25 0.07 12.42 -2.39
N LEU A 26 1.04 12.86 -1.58
CA LEU A 26 2.00 11.97 -0.92
C LEU A 26 1.32 10.95 0.00
N PHE A 27 0.36 11.39 0.82
CA PHE A 27 -0.35 10.49 1.72
C PHE A 27 -1.31 9.53 0.99
N ALA A 28 -1.85 9.95 -0.15
CA ALA A 28 -2.72 9.10 -0.96
C ALA A 28 -1.97 7.95 -1.67
N GLN A 29 -0.63 8.04 -1.81
CA GLN A 29 0.15 7.01 -2.50
C GLN A 29 0.18 5.67 -1.76
N GLY A 30 0.14 5.67 -0.43
CA GLY A 30 0.15 4.44 0.38
C GLY A 30 -1.08 3.56 0.11
N PRO A 31 -2.30 4.09 0.31
CA PRO A 31 -3.53 3.37 -0.04
C PRO A 31 -3.61 2.96 -1.51
N GLU A 32 -3.14 3.83 -2.42
CA GLU A 32 -3.10 3.52 -3.85
C GLU A 32 -2.20 2.30 -4.15
N PHE A 33 -1.01 2.26 -3.56
CA PHE A 33 -0.12 1.10 -3.69
C PHE A 33 -0.77 -0.18 -3.16
N MET A 34 -1.40 -0.11 -1.99
CA MET A 34 -2.12 -1.26 -1.42
C MET A 34 -3.28 -1.71 -2.31
N GLN A 35 -3.97 -0.79 -2.97
CA GLN A 35 -5.04 -1.10 -3.91
C GLN A 35 -4.51 -1.84 -5.15
N GLN A 36 -3.46 -1.33 -5.80
CA GLN A 36 -2.84 -1.99 -6.95
C GLN A 36 -2.24 -3.36 -6.57
N TYR A 37 -1.64 -3.46 -5.38
CA TYR A 37 -1.18 -4.74 -4.83
C TYR A 37 -2.34 -5.72 -4.65
N LEU A 38 -3.46 -5.29 -4.06
CA LEU A 38 -4.60 -6.15 -3.79
C LEU A 38 -5.22 -6.70 -5.08
N GLN A 39 -5.31 -5.88 -6.13
CA GLN A 39 -5.75 -6.31 -7.45
C GLN A 39 -4.82 -7.39 -8.03
N ARG A 40 -3.50 -7.18 -7.95
CA ARG A 40 -2.52 -8.15 -8.43
C ARG A 40 -2.53 -9.45 -7.61
N LEU A 41 -2.68 -9.34 -6.29
CA LEU A 41 -2.86 -10.46 -5.37
C LEU A 41 -4.10 -11.29 -5.74
N GLY A 42 -5.23 -10.63 -6.00
CA GLY A 42 -6.46 -11.27 -6.47
C GLY A 42 -6.24 -12.01 -7.79
N GLY A 43 -5.53 -11.41 -8.74
CA GLY A 43 -5.17 -12.08 -10.00
C GLY A 43 -4.31 -13.34 -9.80
N HIS A 44 -3.33 -13.29 -8.90
CA HIS A 44 -2.52 -14.47 -8.53
C HIS A 44 -3.35 -15.56 -7.84
N LEU A 45 -4.28 -15.17 -6.97
CA LEU A 45 -5.19 -16.08 -6.29
C LEU A 45 -6.13 -16.78 -7.27
N ASP A 46 -6.70 -16.05 -8.23
CA ASP A 46 -7.57 -16.61 -9.26
C ASP A 46 -6.81 -17.60 -10.16
N GLU A 47 -5.56 -17.30 -10.51
CA GLU A 47 -4.71 -18.24 -11.26
C GLU A 47 -4.37 -19.49 -10.43
N ALA A 48 -3.99 -19.32 -9.17
CA ALA A 48 -3.70 -20.46 -8.28
C ALA A 48 -4.93 -21.35 -8.11
N ARG A 49 -6.13 -20.76 -7.99
CA ARG A 49 -7.41 -21.50 -7.93
C ARG A 49 -7.69 -22.26 -9.22
N ARG A 50 -7.45 -21.66 -10.39
CA ARG A 50 -7.59 -22.35 -11.69
C ARG A 50 -6.67 -23.56 -11.76
N GLN A 51 -5.41 -23.40 -11.38
CA GLN A 51 -4.45 -24.51 -11.35
C GLN A 51 -4.89 -25.62 -10.38
N LEU A 52 -5.33 -25.28 -9.17
CA LEU A 52 -5.84 -26.25 -8.20
C LEU A 52 -7.09 -26.98 -8.71
N ALA A 53 -7.99 -26.27 -9.39
CA ALA A 53 -9.21 -26.84 -9.97
C ALA A 53 -8.90 -27.88 -11.06
N VAL A 54 -7.81 -27.71 -11.82
CA VAL A 54 -7.35 -28.72 -12.78
C VAL A 54 -6.99 -30.02 -12.04
N PHE A 55 -6.22 -29.96 -10.95
CA PHE A 55 -5.89 -31.14 -10.15
C PHE A 55 -7.12 -31.78 -9.52
N GLN A 56 -8.05 -30.98 -8.99
CA GLN A 56 -9.32 -31.48 -8.44
C GLN A 56 -10.15 -32.21 -9.50
N LYS A 57 -10.21 -31.68 -10.72
CA LYS A 57 -10.90 -32.34 -11.84
C LYS A 57 -10.24 -33.66 -12.21
N THR A 58 -8.92 -33.70 -12.30
CA THR A 58 -8.17 -34.94 -12.59
C THR A 58 -8.37 -35.99 -11.49
N ALA A 59 -8.32 -35.59 -10.22
CA ALA A 59 -8.65 -36.47 -9.10
C ALA A 59 -10.08 -37.02 -9.21
N GLY A 60 -11.06 -36.16 -9.52
CA GLY A 60 -12.45 -36.54 -9.70
C GLY A 60 -12.68 -37.52 -10.86
N GLN A 61 -11.93 -37.38 -11.96
CA GLN A 61 -11.95 -38.35 -13.08
C GLN A 61 -11.44 -39.73 -12.67
N ALA A 62 -10.54 -39.80 -11.68
CA ALA A 62 -10.09 -41.04 -11.08
C ALA A 62 -11.01 -41.54 -9.93
N GLY A 63 -12.10 -40.85 -9.64
CA GLY A 63 -13.01 -41.17 -8.53
C GLY A 63 -12.44 -40.84 -7.15
N LEU A 64 -11.44 -39.96 -7.08
CA LEU A 64 -10.73 -39.60 -5.86
C LEU A 64 -11.00 -38.14 -5.47
N SER A 65 -10.93 -37.85 -4.17
CA SER A 65 -10.74 -36.47 -3.72
C SER A 65 -9.32 -35.99 -4.02
N LEU A 66 -9.10 -34.68 -4.03
CA LEU A 66 -7.75 -34.12 -4.20
C LEU A 66 -6.78 -34.67 -3.15
N ASP A 67 -7.18 -34.73 -1.88
CA ASP A 67 -6.31 -35.24 -0.81
C ASP A 67 -5.98 -36.72 -0.97
N GLN A 68 -6.95 -37.53 -1.44
CA GLN A 68 -6.71 -38.93 -1.75
C GLN A 68 -5.73 -39.06 -2.92
N PHE A 69 -5.90 -38.25 -3.95
CA PHE A 69 -5.04 -38.24 -5.12
C PHE A 69 -3.61 -37.80 -4.79
N ILE A 70 -3.44 -36.77 -3.94
CA ILE A 70 -2.15 -36.34 -3.39
C ILE A 70 -1.48 -37.48 -2.62
N ARG A 71 -2.20 -38.14 -1.69
CA ARG A 71 -1.63 -39.26 -0.92
C ARG A 71 -1.22 -40.42 -1.81
N GLN A 72 -2.07 -40.79 -2.77
CA GLN A 72 -1.80 -41.92 -3.66
C GLN A 72 -0.63 -41.65 -4.61
N THR A 73 -0.52 -40.42 -5.14
CA THR A 73 0.63 -40.04 -5.96
C THR A 73 1.90 -39.96 -5.12
N GLY A 74 1.84 -39.38 -3.92
CA GLY A 74 2.98 -39.24 -3.01
C GLY A 74 3.58 -40.56 -2.48
N THR A 75 2.80 -41.64 -2.38
CA THR A 75 3.29 -42.97 -1.98
C THR A 75 3.68 -43.86 -3.16
N ASN A 76 3.65 -43.34 -4.39
CA ASN A 76 4.01 -44.11 -5.57
C ASN A 76 5.51 -44.44 -5.58
N ALA A 77 5.85 -45.64 -6.07
CA ALA A 77 7.25 -46.08 -6.18
C ALA A 77 8.04 -45.29 -7.22
N ASP A 78 7.39 -44.74 -8.25
CA ASP A 78 8.02 -43.85 -9.22
C ASP A 78 8.26 -42.46 -8.60
N PRO A 79 9.52 -42.01 -8.48
CA PRO A 79 9.85 -40.70 -7.92
C PRO A 79 9.22 -39.51 -8.66
N ALA A 80 8.97 -39.63 -9.97
CA ALA A 80 8.31 -38.56 -10.73
C ALA A 80 6.84 -38.42 -10.33
N VAL A 81 6.14 -39.54 -10.12
CA VAL A 81 4.76 -39.54 -9.65
C VAL A 81 4.67 -39.10 -8.18
N ALA A 82 5.61 -39.53 -7.34
CA ALA A 82 5.73 -39.08 -5.95
C ALA A 82 5.87 -37.54 -5.85
N ARG A 83 6.71 -36.94 -6.71
CA ARG A 83 6.87 -35.48 -6.77
C ARG A 83 5.59 -34.74 -7.18
N LEU A 84 4.74 -35.34 -8.02
CA LEU A 84 3.47 -34.74 -8.41
C LEU A 84 2.54 -34.52 -7.20
N GLY A 85 2.58 -35.42 -6.22
CA GLY A 85 1.90 -35.25 -4.94
C GLY A 85 2.30 -33.94 -4.24
N GLY A 86 3.61 -33.68 -4.16
CA GLY A 86 4.15 -32.44 -3.60
C GLY A 86 3.72 -31.19 -4.37
N VAL A 87 3.76 -31.22 -5.70
CA VAL A 87 3.31 -30.09 -6.55
C VAL A 87 1.84 -29.74 -6.31
N MET A 88 0.98 -30.74 -6.12
CA MET A 88 -0.43 -30.53 -5.81
C MET A 88 -0.65 -29.97 -4.40
N THR A 89 0.13 -30.43 -3.41
CA THR A 89 0.16 -29.86 -2.06
C THR A 89 0.57 -28.39 -2.10
N ASP A 90 1.67 -28.07 -2.77
CA ASP A 90 2.17 -26.69 -2.90
C ASP A 90 1.13 -25.79 -3.57
N ALA A 91 0.40 -26.29 -4.58
CA ALA A 91 -0.68 -25.55 -5.22
C ALA A 91 -1.85 -25.26 -4.26
N ALA A 92 -2.23 -26.23 -3.43
CA ALA A 92 -3.30 -26.06 -2.42
C ALA A 92 -2.88 -25.06 -1.32
N ASP A 93 -1.64 -25.17 -0.83
CA ASP A 93 -1.08 -24.26 0.16
C ASP A 93 -0.94 -22.84 -0.40
N ARG A 94 -0.58 -22.72 -1.68
CA ARG A 94 -0.52 -21.43 -2.37
C ARG A 94 -1.88 -20.75 -2.44
N VAL A 95 -2.96 -21.48 -2.78
CA VAL A 95 -4.31 -20.92 -2.75
C VAL A 95 -4.69 -20.47 -1.34
N THR A 96 -4.43 -21.30 -0.33
CA THR A 96 -4.76 -21.00 1.07
C THR A 96 -4.05 -19.74 1.56
N SER A 97 -2.74 -19.63 1.31
CA SER A 97 -1.95 -18.46 1.72
C SER A 97 -2.40 -17.17 1.03
N LEU A 98 -2.64 -17.22 -0.29
CA LEU A 98 -3.13 -16.08 -1.07
C LEU A 98 -4.53 -15.66 -0.63
N GLN A 99 -5.41 -16.61 -0.37
CA GLN A 99 -6.77 -16.35 0.10
C GLN A 99 -6.75 -15.64 1.46
N ALA A 100 -5.97 -16.17 2.40
CA ALA A 100 -5.83 -15.57 3.73
C ALA A 100 -5.32 -14.12 3.66
N ALA A 101 -4.30 -13.87 2.84
CA ALA A 101 -3.77 -12.52 2.62
C ALA A 101 -4.81 -11.58 1.99
N HIS A 102 -5.52 -12.06 0.97
CA HIS A 102 -6.53 -11.29 0.25
C HIS A 102 -7.72 -10.93 1.14
N ASP A 103 -8.24 -11.89 1.90
CA ASP A 103 -9.37 -11.67 2.80
C ASP A 103 -9.01 -10.76 3.97
N ALA A 104 -7.81 -10.94 4.56
CA ALA A 104 -7.31 -10.07 5.62
C ALA A 104 -7.23 -8.61 5.15
N LEU A 105 -6.77 -8.38 3.92
CA LEU A 105 -6.68 -7.04 3.36
C LEU A 105 -8.04 -6.45 2.98
N LEU A 106 -8.93 -7.24 2.37
CA LEU A 106 -10.26 -6.78 1.95
C LEU A 106 -11.14 -6.36 3.14
N HIS A 107 -11.08 -7.11 4.24
CA HIS A 107 -11.96 -6.89 5.39
C HIS A 107 -11.31 -6.06 6.50
N SER A 108 -10.06 -5.59 6.29
CA SER A 108 -9.37 -4.74 7.26
C SER A 108 -10.01 -3.35 7.37
N ALA A 109 -10.06 -2.83 8.60
CA ALA A 109 -10.42 -1.44 8.83
C ALA A 109 -9.33 -0.50 8.27
N LEU A 110 -9.73 0.71 7.87
CA LEU A 110 -8.88 1.77 7.30
C LEU A 110 -7.52 1.92 8.01
N TRP A 111 -7.54 2.01 9.34
CA TRP A 111 -6.35 2.29 10.15
C TRP A 111 -5.49 1.06 10.43
N GLU A 112 -6.07 -0.14 10.38
CA GLU A 112 -5.38 -1.41 10.63
C GLU A 112 -4.74 -1.96 9.35
N ARG A 113 -5.27 -1.57 8.20
CA ARG A 113 -4.89 -2.05 6.88
C ARG A 113 -3.38 -1.95 6.60
N PRO A 114 -2.65 -0.87 6.93
CA PRO A 114 -1.20 -0.82 6.73
C PRO A 114 -0.43 -1.89 7.52
N ILE A 115 -0.87 -2.19 8.75
CA ILE A 115 -0.24 -3.19 9.62
C ILE A 115 -0.54 -4.60 9.10
N ILE A 116 -1.80 -4.86 8.74
CA ILE A 116 -2.24 -6.13 8.16
C ILE A 116 -1.53 -6.39 6.82
N PHE A 117 -1.35 -5.36 6.01
CA PHE A 117 -0.61 -5.40 4.76
C PHE A 117 0.83 -5.85 4.96
N LEU A 118 1.55 -5.26 5.92
CA LEU A 118 2.93 -5.67 6.23
C LEU A 118 3.00 -7.12 6.74
N ARG A 119 1.99 -7.57 7.50
CA ARG A 119 1.93 -8.94 8.04
C ARG A 119 1.67 -10.01 6.97
N HIS A 120 0.89 -9.69 5.95
CA HIS A 120 0.49 -10.63 4.88
C HIS A 120 1.16 -10.30 3.53
N LEU A 121 2.27 -9.57 3.56
CA LEU A 121 2.96 -9.12 2.37
C LEU A 121 3.63 -10.30 1.65
N ASP A 122 3.18 -10.58 0.43
CA ASP A 122 3.92 -11.42 -0.50
C ASP A 122 4.96 -10.53 -1.20
N VAL A 123 6.24 -10.72 -0.84
CA VAL A 123 7.36 -9.89 -1.34
C VAL A 123 7.50 -9.98 -2.86
N GLY A 124 7.17 -11.12 -3.47
CA GLY A 124 7.23 -11.30 -4.91
C GLY A 124 6.19 -10.42 -5.61
N ILE A 125 4.95 -10.47 -5.12
CA ILE A 125 3.85 -9.64 -5.65
C ILE A 125 4.12 -8.17 -5.38
N ALA A 126 4.58 -7.81 -4.18
CA ALA A 126 4.90 -6.42 -3.81
C ALA A 126 5.98 -5.81 -4.70
N ARG A 127 7.06 -6.56 -4.97
CA ARG A 127 8.13 -6.14 -5.90
C ARG A 127 7.58 -5.96 -7.30
N ALA A 128 6.76 -6.90 -7.77
CA ALA A 128 6.16 -6.81 -9.09
C ALA A 128 5.22 -5.61 -9.22
N THR A 129 4.38 -5.36 -8.21
CA THR A 129 3.54 -4.15 -8.13
C THR A 129 4.40 -2.88 -8.16
N GLY A 130 5.47 -2.82 -7.36
CA GLY A 130 6.38 -1.67 -7.34
C GLY A 130 7.08 -1.40 -8.68
N SER A 131 7.39 -2.44 -9.46
CA SER A 131 8.07 -2.29 -10.76
C SER A 131 7.23 -1.61 -11.85
N VAL A 132 5.90 -1.69 -11.73
CA VAL A 132 4.94 -1.08 -12.67
C VAL A 132 4.01 -0.09 -11.97
N TYR A 133 4.37 0.33 -10.75
CA TYR A 133 3.55 1.21 -9.94
C TYR A 133 3.37 2.56 -10.65
N GLN A 134 2.12 2.96 -10.78
CA GLN A 134 1.76 4.28 -11.30
C GLN A 134 1.12 5.08 -10.18
N PRO A 135 1.73 6.21 -9.76
CA PRO A 135 1.12 7.15 -8.85
C PRO A 135 -0.26 7.57 -9.36
N ALA A 136 -1.24 7.59 -8.48
CA ALA A 136 -2.58 8.05 -8.79
C ALA A 136 -3.14 8.88 -7.65
N VAL A 137 -4.23 9.59 -7.95
CA VAL A 137 -5.06 10.27 -6.95
C VAL A 137 -6.30 9.42 -6.77
N PRO A 138 -6.32 8.52 -5.77
CA PRO A 138 -7.47 7.66 -5.52
C PRO A 138 -8.70 8.50 -5.20
N THR A 139 -9.79 8.27 -5.93
CA THR A 139 -11.11 8.86 -5.66
C THR A 139 -11.91 8.03 -4.65
N THR A 140 -11.23 7.14 -3.91
CA THR A 140 -11.84 6.31 -2.87
C THR A 140 -12.00 7.10 -1.57
N VAL A 141 -12.93 6.69 -0.71
CA VAL A 141 -13.13 7.32 0.61
C VAL A 141 -11.84 7.25 1.45
N GLU A 142 -11.16 6.10 1.42
CA GLU A 142 -9.87 5.90 2.04
C GLU A 142 -8.83 6.88 1.50
N GLY A 143 -8.66 6.96 0.17
CA GLY A 143 -7.75 7.92 -0.47
C GLY A 143 -8.02 9.37 -0.06
N LEU A 144 -9.30 9.76 0.03
CA LEU A 144 -9.71 11.10 0.44
C LEU A 144 -9.36 11.40 1.90
N ILE A 145 -9.57 10.44 2.81
CA ILE A 145 -9.21 10.60 4.23
C ILE A 145 -7.70 10.77 4.38
N TYR A 146 -6.91 9.92 3.73
CA TYR A 146 -5.45 10.01 3.75
C TYR A 146 -4.95 11.31 3.15
N ALA A 147 -5.53 11.74 2.03
CA ALA A 147 -5.22 13.02 1.40
C ALA A 147 -5.52 14.21 2.34
N LEU A 148 -6.66 14.20 3.02
CA LEU A 148 -7.04 15.24 3.98
C LEU A 148 -6.06 15.28 5.17
N VAL A 149 -5.71 14.13 5.73
CA VAL A 149 -4.71 14.02 6.81
C VAL A 149 -3.36 14.56 6.37
N GLY A 150 -2.87 14.15 5.19
CA GLY A 150 -1.61 14.63 4.64
C GLY A 150 -1.58 16.14 4.42
N MET A 151 -2.66 16.70 3.86
CA MET A 151 -2.83 18.14 3.70
C MET A 151 -2.74 18.87 5.04
N LEU A 152 -3.50 18.44 6.05
CA LEU A 152 -3.50 19.06 7.37
C LEU A 152 -2.14 18.95 8.06
N CYS A 153 -1.47 17.80 7.97
CA CYS A 153 -0.13 17.60 8.53
C CYS A 153 0.89 18.55 7.90
N PHE A 154 0.92 18.68 6.58
CA PHE A 154 1.88 19.56 5.88
C PHE A 154 1.63 21.04 6.19
N LEU A 155 0.37 21.47 6.22
CA LEU A 155 -0.01 22.82 6.64
C LEU A 155 0.41 23.10 8.08
N ALA A 156 0.14 22.18 8.99
CA ALA A 156 0.49 22.32 10.40
C ALA A 156 2.02 22.41 10.59
N LEU A 157 2.79 21.55 9.92
CA LEU A 157 4.26 21.59 9.96
C LEU A 157 4.80 22.93 9.44
N TYR A 158 4.22 23.47 8.37
CA TYR A 158 4.66 24.74 7.80
C TYR A 158 4.31 25.94 8.70
N HIS A 159 3.08 26.03 9.20
CA HIS A 159 2.62 27.17 10.01
C HIS A 159 3.14 27.13 11.44
N PHE A 160 3.11 25.96 12.09
CA PHE A 160 3.51 25.83 13.49
C PHE A 160 5.00 25.56 13.67
N GLY A 161 5.64 24.89 12.71
CA GLY A 161 7.08 24.62 12.75
C GLY A 161 7.88 25.77 12.14
N LEU A 162 7.85 25.88 10.81
CA LEU A 162 8.79 26.72 10.08
C LEU A 162 8.52 28.22 10.24
N LYS A 163 7.26 28.67 10.11
CA LYS A 163 6.91 30.10 10.26
C LYS A 163 7.11 30.61 11.69
N ASN A 164 6.80 29.81 12.71
CA ASN A 164 7.04 30.19 14.10
C ASN A 164 8.53 30.19 14.45
N LEU A 165 9.31 29.22 13.97
CA LEU A 165 10.76 29.18 14.16
C LEU A 165 11.45 30.39 13.49
N LEU A 166 11.08 30.72 12.25
CA LEU A 166 11.60 31.90 11.55
C LEU A 166 11.20 33.23 12.22
N ARG A 167 10.04 33.29 12.89
CA ARG A 167 9.65 34.45 13.72
C ARG A 167 10.51 34.59 14.98
N VAL A 168 10.90 33.48 15.61
CA VAL A 168 11.81 33.48 16.76
C VAL A 168 13.20 34.00 16.37
N PHE A 169 13.72 33.58 15.20
CA PHE A 169 14.99 34.08 14.66
C PHE A 169 14.94 35.50 14.09
N ARG A 170 13.76 35.99 13.69
CA ARG A 170 13.53 37.38 13.22
C ARG A 170 13.19 38.38 14.33
N ARG A 171 13.41 38.04 15.61
CA ARG A 171 13.29 39.04 16.69
C ARG A 171 14.27 40.19 16.40
N PRO A 172 13.80 41.44 16.20
CA PRO A 172 14.70 42.55 15.97
C PRO A 172 15.57 42.75 17.22
N ALA A 173 16.87 42.98 17.01
CA ALA A 173 17.78 43.40 18.07
C ALA A 173 17.14 44.59 18.81
N GLY A 174 17.00 44.46 20.13
CA GLY A 174 16.30 45.43 20.96
C GLY A 174 16.86 46.86 20.85
N PRO A 175 16.09 47.88 21.26
CA PRO A 175 16.48 49.28 21.08
C PRO A 175 17.86 49.54 21.71
N ARG A 176 18.78 50.12 20.94
CA ARG A 176 20.05 50.64 21.48
C ARG A 176 19.71 51.64 22.60
N PRO A 177 20.30 51.52 23.80
CA PRO A 177 20.11 52.52 24.85
C PRO A 177 20.58 53.87 24.31
N ALA A 178 19.74 54.89 24.48
CA ALA A 178 20.08 56.26 24.14
C ALA A 178 21.34 56.66 24.93
N ALA A 179 22.37 57.11 24.21
CA ALA A 179 23.56 57.69 24.81
C ALA A 179 23.15 58.95 25.60
N ALA A 180 23.53 58.99 26.87
CA ALA A 180 23.40 60.14 27.75
C ALA A 180 24.39 61.25 27.39
#